data_AF-A0A2E4F9S0-F1
#
_entry.id   AF-A0A2E4F9S0-F1
#
_cell.length_a   1.000
_cell.length_b   1.000
_cell.length_c   1.000
_cell.angle_alpha   90.00
_cell.angle_beta   90.00
_cell.angle_gamma   90.00
#
_symmetry.space_group_name_H-M   'P 1'
#
loop_
_entity.id
_entity.type
_entity.pdbx_description
1 polymer ?
#
loop_
_entity_poly.entity_id
_entity_poly.type
_entity_poly.pdbx_seq_one_letter_code
_entity_poly.pdbx_strand_id
1 'polypeptide(L)'
;MSSETPNNDSVARVAADAPRGGRRRRILVVAAVVLVAQLIVPATYYVGESGADERFAWRMFSNRRAETCKVQAAEERVTDPVGRKRPLRLSKLIHRAWIHGLTRRRPDIVDRFFTWRCEDPEIRTILLSRRCRSATGEPLPIDVIEHRCQEAP
;
A
#
# COMPACT_ATOMS: atom_id res chain seq x y z
N MET A 1 -50.57 -14.49 -6.24
CA MET A 1 -49.55 -13.54 -5.72
C MET A 1 -50.28 -12.27 -5.32
N SER A 2 -50.69 -12.17 -4.06
CA SER A 2 -51.34 -10.96 -3.54
C SER A 2 -50.27 -9.96 -3.14
N SER A 3 -50.28 -8.81 -3.80
CA SER A 3 -49.47 -7.64 -3.45
C SER A 3 -50.08 -6.95 -2.23
N GLU A 4 -49.44 -7.10 -1.07
CA GLU A 4 -49.80 -6.41 0.15
C GLU A 4 -49.29 -4.96 0.05
N THR A 5 -50.19 -4.02 -0.22
CA THR A 5 -49.88 -2.59 -0.18
C THR A 5 -49.73 -2.16 1.29
N PRO A 6 -48.66 -1.43 1.66
CA PRO A 6 -48.48 -0.98 3.03
C PRO A 6 -49.64 -0.06 3.43
N ASN A 7 -50.33 -0.42 4.52
CA ASN A 7 -51.48 0.31 5.05
C ASN A 7 -51.11 1.77 5.37
N ASN A 8 -51.85 2.74 4.84
CA ASN A 8 -51.65 4.19 5.02
C ASN A 8 -51.57 4.60 6.51
N ASP A 9 -52.26 3.87 7.39
CA ASP A 9 -52.22 4.10 8.84
C ASP A 9 -50.82 3.92 9.44
N SER A 10 -50.01 3.03 8.84
CA SER A 10 -48.63 2.76 9.28
C SER A 10 -47.72 3.96 9.02
N VAL A 11 -47.87 4.58 7.85
CA VAL A 11 -47.09 5.75 7.43
C VAL A 11 -47.45 6.96 8.29
N ALA A 12 -48.74 7.14 8.56
CA ALA A 12 -49.24 8.23 9.41
C ALA A 12 -48.75 8.12 10.86
N ARG A 13 -48.69 6.90 11.43
CA ARG A 13 -48.17 6.66 12.79
C ARG A 13 -46.67 6.96 12.91
N VAL A 14 -45.87 6.53 11.93
CA VAL A 14 -44.43 6.83 11.87
C VAL A 14 -44.17 8.34 11.77
N ALA A 15 -45.00 9.07 11.02
CA ALA A 15 -44.92 10.53 10.93
C ALA A 15 -45.35 11.24 12.23
N ALA A 16 -46.33 10.67 12.97
CA ALA A 16 -46.80 11.21 14.24
C ALA A 16 -45.77 11.07 15.37
N ASP A 17 -45.01 9.96 15.39
CA ASP A 17 -43.95 9.67 16.37
C ASP A 17 -42.58 10.30 16.01
N ALA A 18 -42.52 11.10 14.95
CA ALA A 18 -41.28 11.76 14.56
C ALA A 18 -40.79 12.71 15.68
N PRO A 19 -39.52 12.59 16.12
CA PRO A 19 -39.00 13.43 17.19
C PRO A 19 -39.08 14.91 16.78
N ARG A 20 -39.63 15.75 17.66
CA ARG A 20 -39.81 17.19 17.42
C ARG A 20 -38.76 18.02 18.16
N GLY A 21 -38.51 19.24 17.67
CA GLY A 21 -37.63 20.22 18.32
C GLY A 21 -36.16 19.79 18.46
N GLY A 22 -35.57 20.02 19.64
CA GLY A 22 -34.14 19.81 19.90
C GLY A 22 -33.65 18.36 19.73
N ARG A 23 -34.51 17.36 19.98
CA ARG A 23 -34.18 15.94 19.74
C ARG A 23 -34.03 15.64 18.25
N ARG A 24 -34.88 16.20 17.40
CA ARG A 24 -34.78 16.08 15.93
C ARG A 24 -33.44 16.59 15.43
N ARG A 25 -33.04 17.78 15.90
CA ARG A 25 -31.77 18.41 15.52
C ARG A 25 -30.58 17.54 15.92
N ARG A 26 -30.58 16.96 17.13
CA ARG A 26 -29.51 16.06 17.57
C ARG A 26 -29.43 14.80 16.70
N ILE A 27 -30.56 14.18 16.39
CA ILE A 27 -30.60 12.99 15.52
C ILE A 27 -30.08 13.31 14.12
N LEU A 28 -30.50 14.42 13.53
CA LEU A 28 -30.02 14.86 12.22
C LEU A 28 -28.52 15.16 12.22
N VAL A 29 -28.00 15.78 13.28
CA VAL A 29 -26.56 16.03 13.41
C VAL A 29 -25.79 14.71 13.50
N VAL A 30 -26.24 13.75 14.32
CA VAL A 30 -25.59 12.43 14.42
C VAL A 30 -25.65 11.69 13.08
N ALA A 31 -26.81 11.68 12.42
CA ALA A 31 -26.96 11.05 11.11
C ALA A 31 -26.05 11.70 10.06
N ALA A 32 -25.97 13.04 10.03
CA ALA A 32 -25.08 13.76 9.13
C ALA A 32 -23.60 13.44 9.42
N VAL A 33 -23.18 13.40 10.69
CA VAL A 33 -21.82 13.02 11.08
C VAL A 33 -21.50 11.60 10.62
N VAL A 34 -22.41 10.64 10.81
CA VAL A 34 -22.21 9.25 10.37
C VAL A 34 -22.10 9.17 8.85
N LEU A 35 -22.96 9.86 8.10
CA LEU A 35 -22.90 9.90 6.64
C LEU A 35 -21.59 10.54 6.15
N VAL A 36 -21.16 11.64 6.77
CA VAL A 36 -19.88 12.28 6.47
C VAL A 36 -18.72 11.33 6.78
N ALA A 37 -18.73 10.64 7.92
CA ALA A 37 -17.71 9.64 8.26
C ALA A 37 -17.68 8.48 7.24
N GLN A 38 -18.84 8.03 6.76
CA GLN A 38 -18.94 7.01 5.70
C GLN A 38 -18.34 7.45 4.37
N LEU A 39 -18.23 8.76 4.10
CA LEU A 39 -17.59 9.29 2.90
C LEU A 39 -16.12 9.62 3.12
N ILE A 40 -15.79 10.25 4.25
CA ILE A 40 -14.43 10.68 4.59
C ILE A 40 -13.52 9.48 4.77
N VAL A 41 -13.94 8.45 5.51
CA VAL A 41 -13.08 7.27 5.76
C VAL A 41 -12.65 6.63 4.44
N PRO A 42 -13.53 6.34 3.47
CA PRO A 42 -13.13 5.92 2.13
C PRO A 42 -12.27 6.95 1.38
N ALA A 43 -12.61 8.24 1.46
CA ALA A 43 -11.87 9.28 0.76
C ALA A 43 -10.41 9.39 1.23
N THR A 44 -10.13 9.17 2.51
CA THR A 44 -8.75 9.17 3.04
C THR A 44 -7.86 8.11 2.37
N TYR A 45 -8.43 7.02 1.82
CA TYR A 45 -7.65 6.04 1.05
C TYR A 45 -7.17 6.56 -0.31
N TYR A 46 -7.92 7.48 -0.93
CA TYR A 46 -7.56 8.03 -2.24
C TYR A 46 -6.55 9.17 -2.14
N VAL A 47 -6.47 9.83 -0.98
CA VAL A 47 -5.56 10.95 -0.73
C VAL A 47 -4.22 10.48 -0.13
N GLY A 48 -4.15 9.24 0.39
CA GLY A 48 -2.91 8.66 0.91
C GLY A 48 -1.97 8.15 -0.19
N GLU A 49 -0.69 8.55 -0.15
CA GLU A 49 0.40 8.22 -1.07
C GLU A 49 0.84 6.73 -1.12
N SER A 50 -0.09 5.78 -0.99
CA SER A 50 0.20 4.36 -1.14
C SER A 50 -0.55 3.76 -2.33
N GLY A 51 -0.06 4.06 -3.54
CA GLY A 51 -0.50 3.39 -4.79
C GLY A 51 -0.17 1.89 -4.86
N ALA A 52 -0.09 1.21 -3.71
CA ALA A 52 0.32 -0.17 -3.52
C ALA A 52 -0.61 -0.93 -2.55
N ASP A 53 -1.73 -0.36 -2.10
CA ASP A 53 -2.62 -1.04 -1.16
C ASP A 53 -3.56 -2.02 -1.88
N GLU A 54 -3.24 -3.31 -1.81
CA GLU A 54 -3.93 -4.43 -2.49
C GLU A 54 -5.33 -4.74 -1.91
N ARG A 55 -5.84 -3.94 -0.96
CA ARG A 55 -6.98 -4.29 -0.10
C ARG A 55 -8.36 -3.99 -0.66
N PHE A 56 -8.49 -3.05 -1.61
CA PHE A 56 -9.73 -2.83 -2.36
C PHE A 56 -9.72 -3.49 -3.75
N ALA A 57 -8.89 -4.52 -3.94
CA ALA A 57 -9.08 -5.49 -5.01
C ALA A 57 -10.24 -6.43 -4.62
N TRP A 58 -11.47 -5.92 -4.61
CA TRP A 58 -12.61 -6.80 -4.81
C TRP A 58 -12.49 -7.31 -6.26
N ARG A 59 -11.78 -8.45 -6.38
CA ARG A 59 -11.57 -9.33 -7.55
C ARG A 59 -10.38 -9.00 -8.47
N MET A 60 -9.25 -9.67 -8.19
CA MET A 60 -8.30 -10.25 -9.15
C MET A 60 -7.54 -9.39 -10.19
N PHE A 61 -7.86 -8.11 -10.40
CA PHE A 61 -7.32 -7.32 -11.53
C PHE A 61 -6.28 -6.25 -11.18
N SER A 62 -5.49 -6.41 -10.12
CA SER A 62 -4.27 -5.59 -10.02
C SER A 62 -3.24 -6.13 -11.02
N ASN A 63 -3.03 -5.43 -12.14
CA ASN A 63 -2.04 -5.81 -13.16
C ASN A 63 -0.65 -6.13 -12.54
N ARG A 64 -0.28 -5.51 -11.42
CA ARG A 64 0.97 -5.78 -10.69
C ARG A 64 1.14 -7.21 -10.16
N ARG A 65 0.06 -7.93 -9.82
CA ARG A 65 0.19 -9.34 -9.37
C ARG A 65 0.49 -10.31 -10.52
N ALA A 66 0.16 -9.92 -11.75
CA ALA A 66 0.49 -10.68 -12.95
C ALA A 66 1.87 -10.32 -13.52
N GLU A 67 2.53 -9.29 -12.98
CA GLU A 67 3.88 -8.93 -13.38
C GLU A 67 4.89 -9.96 -12.89
N THR A 68 5.80 -10.36 -13.79
CA THR A 68 6.94 -11.19 -13.41
C THR A 68 8.14 -10.30 -13.20
N CYS A 69 8.54 -10.14 -11.95
CA CYS A 69 9.66 -9.29 -11.58
C CYS A 69 10.89 -10.09 -11.15
N LYS A 70 12.07 -9.58 -11.50
CA LYS A 70 13.37 -10.02 -10.98
C LYS A 70 13.98 -8.88 -10.18
N VAL A 71 14.39 -9.17 -8.95
CA VAL A 71 15.08 -8.22 -8.08
C VAL A 71 16.59 -8.47 -8.12
N GLN A 72 17.36 -7.39 -8.11
CA GLN A 72 18.81 -7.40 -8.01
C GLN A 72 19.24 -6.32 -7.03
N ALA A 73 20.32 -6.59 -6.31
CA ALA A 73 20.93 -5.62 -5.42
C ALA A 73 22.39 -5.41 -5.80
N ALA A 74 22.90 -4.22 -5.56
CA ALA A 74 24.31 -3.90 -5.62
C ALA A 74 24.67 -2.98 -4.45
N GLU A 75 25.91 -3.05 -3.99
CA GLU A 75 26.42 -2.16 -2.95
C GLU A 75 27.64 -1.41 -3.46
N GLU A 76 27.84 -0.20 -2.96
CA GLU A 76 29.06 0.56 -3.08
C GLU A 76 29.72 0.58 -1.70
N ARG A 77 30.99 0.19 -1.65
CA ARG A 77 31.76 0.18 -0.40
C ARG A 77 32.55 1.47 -0.23
N VAL A 78 32.81 1.85 1.00
CA VAL A 78 33.61 3.02 1.36
C VAL A 78 35.02 2.92 0.78
N THR A 79 35.59 1.71 0.75
CA THR A 79 36.94 1.42 0.22
C THR A 79 37.02 1.42 -1.30
N ASP A 80 35.89 1.37 -2.01
CA ASP A 80 35.87 1.35 -3.47
C ASP A 80 35.92 2.77 -4.05
N PRO A 81 36.45 2.94 -5.28
CA PRO A 81 36.28 4.18 -6.03
C PRO A 81 34.80 4.56 -6.12
N VAL A 82 34.51 5.84 -5.96
CA VAL A 82 33.15 6.38 -5.99
C VAL A 82 32.44 5.93 -7.27
N GLY A 83 31.24 5.36 -7.12
CA GLY A 83 30.42 4.87 -8.23
C GLY A 83 30.70 3.43 -8.67
N ARG A 84 31.70 2.75 -8.08
CA ARG A 84 31.91 1.31 -8.33
C ARG A 84 30.89 0.48 -7.55
N LYS A 85 29.91 -0.08 -8.27
CA LYS A 85 28.84 -0.91 -7.72
C LYS A 85 29.20 -2.40 -7.81
N ARG A 86 29.21 -3.10 -6.67
CA ARG A 86 29.42 -4.55 -6.58
C ARG A 86 28.07 -5.28 -6.53
N PRO A 87 27.81 -6.24 -7.44
CA PRO A 87 26.55 -6.97 -7.44
C PRO A 87 26.46 -7.90 -6.22
N LEU A 88 25.32 -7.85 -5.54
CA LEU A 88 25.00 -8.71 -4.40
C LEU A 88 24.24 -9.95 -4.84
N ARG A 89 24.71 -11.11 -4.38
CA ARG A 89 23.99 -12.38 -4.57
C ARG A 89 22.97 -12.55 -3.44
N LEU A 90 21.79 -11.96 -3.60
CA LEU A 90 20.71 -11.98 -2.60
C LEU A 90 20.38 -13.39 -2.07
N SER A 91 20.42 -14.41 -2.95
CA SER A 91 20.17 -15.81 -2.57
C SER A 91 21.18 -16.41 -1.58
N LYS A 92 22.37 -15.80 -1.47
CA LYS A 92 23.39 -16.20 -0.48
C LYS A 92 23.31 -15.41 0.81
N LEU A 93 22.62 -14.26 0.80
CA LEU A 93 22.60 -13.31 1.92
C LEU A 93 21.34 -13.47 2.77
N ILE A 94 20.20 -13.70 2.13
CA ILE A 94 18.90 -13.69 2.79
C ILE A 94 18.03 -14.85 2.31
N HIS A 95 17.07 -15.24 3.15
CA HIS A 95 16.13 -16.30 2.84
C HIS A 95 15.21 -15.93 1.66
N ARG A 96 14.76 -16.94 0.89
CA ARG A 96 13.91 -16.76 -0.30
C ARG A 96 12.64 -15.94 -0.02
N ALA A 97 12.05 -16.07 1.16
CA ALA A 97 10.87 -15.30 1.56
C ALA A 97 11.14 -13.78 1.58
N TRP A 98 12.32 -13.36 2.04
CA TRP A 98 12.74 -11.95 2.02
C TRP A 98 12.99 -11.46 0.60
N ILE A 99 13.63 -12.28 -0.24
CA ILE A 99 13.82 -11.97 -1.67
C ILE A 99 12.47 -11.76 -2.36
N HIS A 100 11.47 -12.59 -2.05
CA HIS A 100 10.11 -12.43 -2.57
C HIS A 100 9.46 -11.12 -2.10
N GLY A 101 9.68 -10.76 -0.82
CA GLY A 101 9.27 -9.48 -0.27
C GLY A 101 9.89 -8.27 -0.99
N LEU A 102 11.21 -8.31 -1.22
CA LEU A 102 11.93 -7.28 -2.00
C LEU A 102 11.45 -7.23 -3.45
N THR A 103 11.20 -8.39 -4.07
CA THR A 103 10.63 -8.48 -5.42
C THR A 103 9.26 -7.83 -5.49
N ARG A 104 8.45 -7.90 -4.43
CA ARG A 104 7.14 -7.25 -4.35
C ARG A 104 7.18 -5.82 -3.83
N ARG A 105 8.35 -5.25 -3.58
CA ARG A 105 8.53 -3.90 -3.01
C ARG A 105 7.72 -3.69 -1.73
N ARG A 106 7.68 -4.71 -0.86
CA ARG A 106 7.03 -4.56 0.44
C ARG A 106 7.81 -3.54 1.28
N PRO A 107 7.19 -2.42 1.70
CA PRO A 107 7.93 -1.29 2.26
C PRO A 107 8.68 -1.66 3.54
N ASP A 108 8.05 -2.44 4.40
CA ASP A 108 8.61 -2.99 5.64
C ASP A 108 9.86 -3.86 5.39
N ILE A 109 9.83 -4.68 4.34
CA ILE A 109 10.96 -5.58 3.99
C ILE A 109 12.09 -4.80 3.33
N VAL A 110 11.76 -3.86 2.43
CA VAL A 110 12.75 -3.02 1.75
C VAL A 110 13.50 -2.16 2.77
N ASP A 111 12.76 -1.49 3.65
CA ASP A 111 13.32 -0.67 4.72
C ASP A 111 14.23 -1.50 5.63
N ARG A 112 13.72 -2.61 6.16
CA ARG A 112 14.49 -3.49 7.03
C ARG A 112 15.73 -4.08 6.35
N PHE A 113 15.66 -4.38 5.06
CA PHE A 113 16.82 -4.84 4.29
C PHE A 113 17.90 -3.76 4.18
N PHE A 114 17.52 -2.51 3.91
CA PHE A 114 18.49 -1.41 3.86
C PHE A 114 19.08 -1.12 5.23
N THR A 115 18.26 -1.04 6.28
CA THR A 115 18.74 -0.86 7.66
C THR A 115 19.75 -1.93 8.03
N TRP A 116 19.40 -3.21 7.86
CA TRP A 116 20.29 -4.33 8.18
C TRP A 116 21.59 -4.26 7.39
N ARG A 117 21.53 -3.93 6.10
CA ARG A 117 22.74 -3.91 5.29
C ARG A 117 23.64 -2.73 5.65
N CYS A 118 23.08 -1.59 6.04
CA CYS A 118 23.83 -0.44 6.57
C CYS A 118 24.42 -0.67 7.98
N GLU A 119 24.13 -1.79 8.66
CA GLU A 119 24.85 -2.16 9.89
C GLU A 119 26.33 -2.51 9.61
N ASP A 120 26.68 -2.81 8.35
CA ASP A 120 28.06 -3.02 7.92
C ASP A 120 28.71 -1.66 7.58
N PRO A 121 29.70 -1.22 8.36
CA PRO A 121 30.30 0.11 8.23
C PRO A 121 31.10 0.28 6.92
N GLU A 122 31.41 -0.81 6.22
CA GLU A 122 32.10 -0.73 4.93
C GLU A 122 31.18 -0.32 3.78
N ILE A 123 29.88 -0.22 3.99
CA ILE A 123 28.92 0.13 2.93
C ILE A 123 28.58 1.61 2.96
N ARG A 124 28.69 2.24 1.80
CA ARG A 124 28.27 3.62 1.58
C ARG A 124 26.84 3.68 1.02
N THR A 125 26.57 2.88 -0.01
CA THR A 125 25.33 2.96 -0.77
C THR A 125 24.83 1.58 -1.13
N ILE A 126 23.52 1.37 -1.07
CA ILE A 126 22.85 0.14 -1.50
C ILE A 126 21.86 0.52 -2.60
N LEU A 127 21.89 -0.23 -3.69
CA LEU A 127 20.97 -0.09 -4.81
C LEU A 127 20.15 -1.35 -4.94
N LEU A 128 18.84 -1.20 -4.90
CA LEU A 128 17.87 -2.24 -5.22
C LEU A 128 17.24 -1.92 -6.56
N SER A 129 17.39 -2.80 -7.54
CA SER A 129 16.73 -2.66 -8.84
C SER A 129 15.74 -3.79 -9.07
N ARG A 130 14.61 -3.46 -9.67
CA ARG A 130 13.57 -4.41 -10.06
C ARG A 130 13.29 -4.27 -11.55
N ARG A 131 13.42 -5.38 -12.25
CA ARG A 131 13.06 -5.52 -13.67
C ARG A 131 11.80 -6.34 -13.76
N CYS A 132 10.71 -5.73 -14.20
CA CYS A 132 9.41 -6.37 -14.34
C CYS A 132 9.03 -6.54 -15.80
N ARG A 133 8.21 -7.55 -16.06
CA ARG A 133 7.47 -7.72 -17.30
C ARG A 133 5.98 -7.69 -16.98
N SER A 134 5.19 -7.06 -17.84
CA SER A 134 3.73 -7.07 -17.76
C SER A 134 3.16 -8.49 -17.87
N ALA A 135 1.86 -8.64 -17.65
CA ALA A 135 1.15 -9.89 -17.89
C ALA A 135 1.25 -10.40 -19.33
N THR A 136 1.42 -9.50 -20.30
CA THR A 136 1.61 -9.81 -21.73
C THR A 136 3.07 -10.02 -22.11
N GLY A 137 4.01 -9.89 -21.17
CA GLY A 137 5.44 -10.11 -21.37
C GLY A 137 6.26 -8.87 -21.74
N GLU A 138 5.61 -7.72 -21.92
CA GLU A 138 6.25 -6.45 -22.25
C GLU A 138 7.16 -5.97 -21.10
N PRO A 139 8.38 -5.49 -21.38
CA PRO A 139 9.27 -4.97 -20.35
C PRO A 139 8.70 -3.67 -19.78
N LEU A 140 8.61 -3.60 -18.45
CA LEU A 140 8.26 -2.38 -17.74
C LEU A 140 9.53 -1.57 -17.40
N PRO A 141 9.40 -0.25 -17.14
CA PRO A 141 10.51 0.57 -16.68
C PRO A 141 11.21 -0.05 -15.47
N ILE A 142 12.55 0.05 -15.46
CA ILE A 142 13.34 -0.47 -14.34
C ILE A 142 13.13 0.44 -13.13
N ASP A 143 12.64 -0.15 -12.05
CA ASP A 143 12.45 0.52 -10.77
C ASP A 143 13.77 0.41 -9.98
N VAL A 144 14.40 1.54 -9.67
CA VAL A 144 15.66 1.58 -8.92
C VAL A 144 15.46 2.42 -7.67
N ILE A 145 15.81 1.82 -6.53
CA ILE A 145 15.81 2.48 -5.23
C ILE A 145 17.25 2.51 -4.75
N GLU A 146 17.76 3.72 -4.52
CA GLU A 146 19.07 3.96 -3.92
C GLU A 146 18.87 4.36 -2.46
N HIS A 147 19.66 3.76 -1.58
CA HIS A 147 19.71 4.10 -0.16
C HIS A 147 21.16 4.36 0.22
N ARG A 148 21.45 5.54 0.77
CA ARG A 148 22.76 5.88 1.32
C ARG A 148 22.76 5.57 2.80
N CYS A 149 23.73 4.77 3.23
CA CYS A 149 23.95 4.57 4.65
C CYS A 149 24.45 5.88 5.24
N GLN A 150 23.82 6.36 6.30
CA GLN A 150 24.35 7.50 7.04
C GLN A 150 25.68 7.05 7.65
N GLU A 151 26.71 7.90 7.58
CA GLU A 151 27.94 7.66 8.32
C GLU A 151 27.55 7.52 9.80
N ALA A 152 27.89 6.37 10.40
CA ALA A 152 27.76 6.22 11.84
C ALA A 152 28.53 7.37 12.51
N PRO A 153 27.92 8.10 13.46
CA PRO A 153 28.57 9.22 14.15
C PRO A 153 29.85 8.78 14.88
#